data_AF-A0AAE1XYE1-F1
#
_entry.id   AF-A0AAE1XYE1-F1
#
_cell.length_a   1.000
_cell.length_b   1.000
_cell.length_c   1.000
_cell.angle_alpha   90.00
_cell.angle_beta   90.00
_cell.angle_gamma   90.00
#
_symmetry.space_group_name_H-M   'P 1'
#
loop_
_entity.id
_entity.type
_entity.pdbx_description
1 polymer ?
#
loop_
_entity_poly.entity_id
_entity_poly.type
_entity_poly.pdbx_seq_one_letter_code
_entity_poly.pdbx_strand_id
1 'polypeptide(L)'
;MGSSDKSQEQCLYKEWMRLQEQELSELLHHHSLNLNNTTDDTNDAEMTQLLEKIIQHFQDYCDNRRRLAHSHVSAFFSPTWCTTLENSMSWIAGCRPSSFFNLVYALCGSNIDSRLSHFLRATHDRYCFTTMHTKRTTSYGDRLVLIEQNIKIHSDGNNSDFPKLSASQLSAIDKLQRRTMIEEEMLTAQMASLQQHMADMPLALIARGLSPRHELNPDVKKGLGKIEQAMHSAMHDADNLRLNTVKELCKILKPLQALEYIIAAKKLRLCIQSWGIQRDREHHGD
;
A
#
# COMPACT_ATOMS: atom_id res chain seq x y z
N MET A 1 26.30 -21.39 -14.85
CA MET A 1 25.09 -21.16 -15.70
C MET A 1 23.88 -21.42 -14.84
N GLY A 2 23.13 -20.37 -14.48
CA GLY A 2 21.91 -20.46 -13.70
C GLY A 2 21.05 -19.25 -14.04
N SER A 3 20.47 -19.28 -15.24
CA SER A 3 19.57 -18.24 -15.74
C SER A 3 18.37 -18.14 -14.82
N SER A 4 18.37 -17.11 -13.96
CA SER A 4 17.20 -16.35 -13.47
C SER A 4 15.84 -17.06 -13.59
N ASP A 5 15.57 -18.06 -12.76
CA ASP A 5 14.21 -18.58 -12.60
C ASP A 5 13.45 -17.60 -11.71
N LYS A 6 12.87 -16.56 -12.33
CA LYS A 6 12.06 -15.57 -11.61
C LYS A 6 10.77 -16.26 -11.18
N SER A 7 10.47 -16.25 -9.89
CA SER A 7 9.23 -16.83 -9.38
C SER A 7 8.01 -16.19 -10.06
N GLN A 8 6.90 -16.93 -10.20
CA GLN A 8 5.70 -16.44 -10.88
C GLN A 8 5.15 -15.16 -10.22
N GLU A 9 5.34 -15.03 -8.90
CA GLU A 9 4.96 -13.86 -8.10
C GLU A 9 5.78 -12.62 -8.47
N GLN A 10 7.09 -12.78 -8.70
CA GLN A 10 7.94 -11.68 -9.16
C GLN A 10 7.55 -11.21 -10.56
N CYS A 11 7.23 -12.13 -11.46
CA CYS A 11 6.75 -11.79 -12.81
C CYS A 11 5.42 -11.04 -12.74
N LEU A 12 4.47 -11.51 -11.92
CA LEU A 12 3.19 -10.83 -11.70
C LEU A 12 3.38 -9.39 -11.18
N TYR A 13 4.25 -9.19 -10.17
CA TYR A 13 4.52 -7.86 -9.64
C TYR A 13 5.15 -6.92 -10.68
N LYS A 14 6.10 -7.41 -11.49
CA LYS A 14 6.72 -6.59 -12.53
C LYS A 14 5.72 -6.13 -13.58
N GLU A 15 4.84 -7.03 -14.02
CA GLU A 15 3.79 -6.68 -14.96
C GLU A 15 2.80 -5.68 -14.37
N TRP A 16 2.44 -5.85 -13.09
CA TRP A 16 1.62 -4.87 -12.37
C TRP A 16 2.25 -3.47 -12.33
N MET A 17 3.55 -3.38 -12.03
CA MET A 17 4.24 -2.09 -11.97
C MET A 17 4.33 -1.42 -13.35
N ARG A 18 4.60 -2.19 -14.41
CA ARG A 18 4.55 -1.70 -15.80
C ARG A 18 3.15 -1.17 -16.16
N LEU A 19 2.10 -1.88 -15.73
CA LEU A 19 0.72 -1.44 -15.92
C LEU A 19 0.43 -0.12 -15.18
N GLN A 20 0.96 0.07 -13.96
CA GLN A 20 0.81 1.33 -13.23
C GLN A 20 1.41 2.53 -13.99
N GLU A 21 2.58 2.36 -14.62
CA GLU A 21 3.23 3.39 -15.44
C GLU A 21 2.44 3.71 -16.72
N GLN A 22 1.95 2.67 -17.39
CA GLN A 22 1.13 2.82 -18.60
C GLN A 22 -0.18 3.55 -18.30
N GLU A 23 -0.90 3.13 -17.26
CA GLU A 23 -2.15 3.78 -16.84
C GLU A 23 -1.92 5.22 -16.38
N LEU A 24 -0.81 5.51 -15.70
CA LEU A 24 -0.48 6.89 -15.33
C LEU A 24 -0.29 7.77 -16.58
N SER A 25 0.38 7.26 -17.61
CA SER A 25 0.57 7.97 -18.88
C SER A 25 -0.77 8.24 -19.58
N GLU A 26 -1.65 7.24 -19.63
CA GLU A 26 -3.01 7.35 -20.18
C GLU A 26 -3.85 8.38 -19.42
N LEU A 27 -3.85 8.32 -18.09
CA LEU A 27 -4.56 9.27 -17.22
C LEU A 27 -4.09 10.71 -17.42
N LEU A 28 -2.77 10.93 -17.48
CA LEU A 28 -2.20 12.27 -17.69
C LEU A 28 -2.56 12.82 -19.07
N HIS A 29 -2.60 11.97 -20.10
CA HIS A 29 -3.04 12.36 -21.43
C HIS A 29 -4.51 12.82 -21.41
N HIS A 30 -5.42 12.01 -20.84
CA HIS A 30 -6.82 12.38 -20.69
C HIS A 30 -7.03 13.66 -19.86
N HIS A 31 -6.28 13.81 -18.75
CA HIS A 31 -6.32 15.02 -17.93
C HIS A 31 -5.91 16.27 -18.74
N SER A 32 -4.87 16.17 -19.58
CA SER A 32 -4.44 17.28 -20.43
C SER A 32 -5.46 17.65 -21.52
N LEU A 33 -6.18 16.67 -22.08
CA LEU A 33 -7.23 16.91 -23.07
C LEU A 33 -8.46 17.55 -22.43
N ASN A 34 -8.82 17.14 -21.21
CA ASN A 34 -9.98 17.69 -20.51
C ASN A 34 -9.81 19.18 -20.17
N LEU A 35 -8.60 19.63 -19.84
CA LEU A 35 -8.31 21.06 -19.65
C LEU A 35 -8.57 21.91 -20.92
N ASN A 36 -8.61 21.29 -22.10
CA ASN A 36 -8.76 21.97 -23.39
C ASN A 36 -10.17 21.92 -23.99
N ASN A 37 -11.09 21.08 -23.48
CA ASN A 37 -12.41 20.84 -24.07
C ASN A 37 -13.56 21.18 -23.09
N THR A 38 -14.52 22.01 -23.53
CA THR A 38 -15.62 22.56 -22.71
C THR A 38 -16.94 21.76 -22.69
N THR A 39 -16.99 20.54 -23.24
CA THR A 39 -18.21 19.71 -23.25
C THR A 39 -18.24 18.73 -22.07
N ASP A 40 -18.98 19.09 -21.02
CA ASP A 40 -18.95 18.47 -19.69
C ASP A 40 -19.45 16.99 -19.68
N ASP A 41 -20.55 16.67 -20.37
CA ASP A 41 -21.20 15.36 -20.24
C ASP A 41 -20.46 14.19 -20.93
N THR A 42 -19.82 14.43 -22.08
CA THR A 42 -19.09 13.37 -22.81
C THR A 42 -17.76 13.03 -22.12
N ASN A 43 -17.09 14.05 -21.57
CA ASN A 43 -15.82 13.88 -20.87
C ASN A 43 -16.00 13.07 -19.57
N ASP A 44 -17.11 13.29 -18.83
CA ASP A 44 -17.42 12.54 -17.60
C ASP A 44 -17.64 11.05 -17.87
N ALA A 45 -18.31 10.69 -18.96
CA ALA A 45 -18.52 9.30 -19.36
C ALA A 45 -17.20 8.60 -19.72
N GLU A 46 -16.33 9.26 -20.49
CA GLU A 46 -15.02 8.73 -20.85
C GLU A 46 -14.11 8.56 -19.63
N MET A 47 -14.07 9.54 -18.72
CA MET A 47 -13.33 9.43 -17.46
C MET A 47 -13.83 8.27 -16.60
N THR A 48 -15.16 8.09 -16.53
CA THR A 48 -15.77 6.99 -15.79
C THR A 48 -15.34 5.64 -16.36
N GLN A 49 -15.38 5.47 -17.69
CA GLN A 49 -14.92 4.23 -18.35
C GLN A 49 -13.44 3.94 -18.08
N LEU A 50 -12.59 4.96 -18.12
CA LEU A 50 -11.17 4.82 -17.80
C LEU A 50 -10.94 4.40 -16.34
N LEU A 51 -11.68 5.00 -15.40
CA LEU A 51 -11.61 4.64 -13.98
C LEU A 51 -12.09 3.22 -13.72
N GLU A 52 -13.18 2.79 -14.37
CA GLU A 52 -13.69 1.42 -14.30
C GLU A 52 -12.66 0.41 -14.82
N LYS A 53 -12.01 0.70 -15.95
CA LYS A 53 -10.91 -0.10 -16.50
C LYS A 53 -9.76 -0.26 -15.49
N ILE A 54 -9.32 0.82 -14.85
CA ILE A 54 -8.23 0.79 -13.85
C ILE A 54 -8.62 -0.02 -12.62
N ILE A 55 -9.86 0.15 -12.14
CA ILE A 55 -10.41 -0.63 -11.02
C ILE A 55 -10.46 -2.12 -11.37
N GLN A 56 -10.84 -2.45 -12.61
CA GLN A 56 -10.84 -3.83 -13.09
C GLN A 56 -9.43 -4.43 -13.12
N HIS A 57 -8.44 -3.69 -13.62
CA HIS A 57 -7.05 -4.16 -13.56
C HIS A 57 -6.55 -4.36 -12.12
N PHE A 58 -6.98 -3.53 -11.16
CA PHE A 58 -6.64 -3.74 -9.75
C PHE A 58 -7.31 -5.00 -9.18
N GLN A 59 -8.56 -5.27 -9.55
CA GLN A 59 -9.25 -6.53 -9.24
C GLN A 59 -8.47 -7.73 -9.79
N ASP A 60 -8.10 -7.69 -11.07
CA ASP A 60 -7.37 -8.77 -11.74
C ASP A 60 -6.02 -9.03 -11.07
N TYR A 61 -5.34 -7.97 -10.61
CA TYR A 61 -4.10 -8.11 -9.84
C TYR A 61 -4.32 -8.80 -8.49
N CYS A 62 -5.33 -8.38 -7.73
CA CYS A 62 -5.68 -9.03 -6.45
C CYS A 62 -6.05 -10.51 -6.64
N ASP A 63 -6.81 -10.84 -7.70
CA ASP A 63 -7.21 -12.23 -7.99
C ASP A 63 -6.01 -13.11 -8.39
N ASN A 64 -5.09 -12.57 -9.20
CA ASN A 64 -3.86 -13.27 -9.54
C ASN A 64 -2.96 -13.49 -8.32
N ARG A 65 -2.85 -12.49 -7.44
CA ARG A 65 -2.12 -12.62 -6.18
C ARG A 65 -2.71 -13.70 -5.30
N ARG A 66 -4.03 -13.72 -5.13
CA ARG A 66 -4.75 -14.77 -4.38
C ARG A 66 -4.45 -16.16 -4.93
N ARG A 67 -4.47 -16.31 -6.26
CA ARG A 67 -4.20 -17.58 -6.95
C ARG A 67 -2.78 -18.08 -6.66
N LEU A 68 -1.77 -17.22 -6.82
CA LEU A 68 -0.37 -17.60 -6.56
C LEU A 68 -0.08 -17.83 -5.07
N ALA A 69 -0.71 -17.05 -4.19
CA ALA A 69 -0.56 -17.19 -2.75
C ALA A 69 -1.06 -18.55 -2.22
N HIS A 70 -1.92 -19.26 -2.96
CA HIS A 70 -2.38 -20.59 -2.55
C HIS A 70 -1.24 -21.60 -2.41
N SER A 71 -0.19 -21.47 -3.23
CA SER A 71 0.99 -22.34 -3.18
C SER A 71 2.13 -21.75 -2.35
N HIS A 72 2.28 -20.42 -2.33
CA HIS A 72 3.40 -19.77 -1.65
C HIS A 72 3.04 -18.38 -1.11
N VAL A 73 2.22 -18.34 -0.05
CA VAL A 73 1.78 -17.07 0.54
C VAL A 73 2.90 -16.27 1.20
N SER A 74 3.89 -16.93 1.80
CA SER A 74 4.94 -16.27 2.59
C SER A 74 5.78 -15.31 1.76
N ALA A 75 6.01 -15.58 0.47
CA ALA A 75 6.69 -14.66 -0.43
C ALA A 75 5.97 -13.32 -0.61
N PHE A 76 4.64 -13.25 -0.43
CA PHE A 76 3.91 -11.98 -0.51
C PHE A 76 4.04 -11.13 0.76
N PHE A 77 4.39 -11.74 1.89
CA PHE A 77 4.61 -11.03 3.16
C PHE A 77 6.05 -10.50 3.29
N SER A 78 7.00 -11.12 2.60
CA SER A 78 8.39 -10.67 2.53
C SER A 78 8.93 -10.78 1.09
N PRO A 79 8.38 -10.00 0.15
CA PRO A 79 8.72 -10.12 -1.26
C PRO A 79 10.16 -9.69 -1.54
N THR A 80 10.93 -10.60 -2.14
CA THR A 80 12.30 -10.35 -2.59
C THR A 80 12.39 -9.47 -3.84
N TRP A 81 11.25 -9.21 -4.47
CA TRP A 81 11.14 -8.35 -5.65
C TRP A 81 10.73 -6.90 -5.34
N CYS A 82 10.44 -6.60 -4.07
CA CYS A 82 10.22 -5.24 -3.60
C CYS A 82 11.51 -4.69 -2.97
N THR A 83 11.65 -3.37 -2.98
CA THR A 83 12.75 -2.68 -2.30
C THR A 83 12.65 -2.83 -0.78
N THR A 84 13.76 -2.62 -0.06
CA THR A 84 13.74 -2.64 1.42
C THR A 84 12.77 -1.62 1.99
N LEU A 85 12.62 -0.48 1.31
CA LEU A 85 11.71 0.60 1.69
C LEU A 85 10.25 0.15 1.57
N GLU A 86 9.87 -0.41 0.43
CA GLU A 86 8.52 -0.94 0.23
C GLU A 86 8.16 -2.03 1.24
N ASN A 87 9.10 -2.94 1.52
CA ASN A 87 8.92 -3.98 2.52
C ASN A 87 8.71 -3.39 3.93
N SER A 88 9.47 -2.35 4.29
CA SER A 88 9.35 -1.71 5.61
C SER A 88 8.00 -1.00 5.85
N MET A 89 7.31 -0.61 4.79
CA MET A 89 6.00 0.07 4.85
C MET A 89 4.83 -0.88 4.59
N SER A 90 5.09 -2.15 4.31
CA SER A 90 4.04 -3.14 4.07
C SER A 90 3.31 -3.44 5.37
N TRP A 91 1.98 -3.40 5.31
CA TRP A 91 1.10 -4.01 6.28
C TRP A 91 0.91 -5.49 5.89
N ILE A 92 -0.33 -5.97 5.75
CA ILE A 92 -0.62 -7.36 5.37
C ILE A 92 -0.42 -7.55 3.87
N ALA A 93 0.80 -7.91 3.48
CA ALA A 93 1.23 -8.13 2.10
C ALA A 93 0.90 -6.96 1.15
N GLY A 94 1.05 -5.71 1.59
CA GLY A 94 0.69 -4.53 0.80
C GLY A 94 0.42 -3.29 1.65
N CYS A 95 -0.02 -2.20 1.02
CA CYS A 95 -0.29 -0.94 1.72
C CYS A 95 -1.46 -1.05 2.71
N ARG A 96 -1.52 -0.15 3.69
CA ARG A 96 -2.65 -0.06 4.62
C ARG A 96 -3.76 0.83 4.01
N PRO A 97 -5.01 0.36 3.83
CA PRO A 97 -6.08 1.12 3.18
C PRO A 97 -6.33 2.53 3.72
N SER A 98 -6.08 2.80 4.99
CA SER A 98 -6.24 4.11 5.63
C SER A 98 -5.33 5.19 5.03
N SER A 99 -4.22 4.77 4.40
CA SER A 99 -3.35 5.67 3.63
C SER A 99 -4.03 6.31 2.43
N PHE A 100 -5.05 5.66 1.85
CA PHE A 100 -5.84 6.20 0.73
C PHE A 100 -6.56 7.48 1.12
N PHE A 101 -7.17 7.53 2.31
CA PHE A 101 -7.83 8.73 2.80
C PHE A 101 -6.84 9.84 3.16
N ASN A 102 -5.67 9.49 3.69
CA ASN A 102 -4.62 10.48 3.97
C ASN A 102 -4.20 11.21 2.69
N LEU A 103 -4.13 10.51 1.57
CA LEU A 103 -3.87 11.12 0.27
C LEU A 103 -5.03 12.03 -0.16
N VAL A 104 -6.29 11.60 -0.02
CA VAL A 104 -7.45 12.46 -0.33
C VAL A 104 -7.40 13.77 0.46
N TYR A 105 -7.22 13.70 1.78
CA TYR A 105 -7.14 14.90 2.63
C TYR A 105 -5.93 15.76 2.30
N ALA A 106 -4.82 15.14 1.88
CA ALA A 106 -3.65 15.88 1.47
C ALA A 106 -3.89 16.69 0.19
N LEU A 107 -4.53 16.07 -0.81
CA LEU A 107 -4.86 16.73 -2.06
C LEU A 107 -5.87 17.87 -1.86
N CYS A 108 -6.83 17.72 -0.95
CA CYS A 108 -7.87 18.72 -0.70
C CYS A 108 -7.38 20.00 0.00
N GLY A 109 -6.09 20.11 0.35
CA GLY A 109 -5.56 21.25 1.10
C GLY A 109 -6.18 21.41 2.49
N SER A 110 -6.87 20.39 3.00
CA SER A 110 -7.44 20.41 4.35
C SER A 110 -6.31 20.31 5.37
N ASN A 111 -5.75 21.47 5.76
CA ASN A 111 -4.71 21.69 6.78
C ASN A 111 -4.10 20.39 7.32
N ILE A 112 -3.24 19.80 6.48
CA ILE A 112 -2.43 18.63 6.78
C ILE A 112 -1.66 18.85 8.09
N ASP A 113 -1.32 20.08 8.45
CA ASP A 113 -0.54 20.40 9.65
C ASP A 113 -1.10 19.80 10.94
N SER A 114 -2.42 19.78 11.14
CA SER A 114 -2.97 19.20 12.38
C SER A 114 -2.93 17.66 12.41
N ARG A 115 -3.04 17.01 11.24
CA ARG A 115 -3.14 15.55 11.10
C ARG A 115 -1.81 14.87 10.79
N LEU A 116 -0.91 15.52 10.05
CA LEU A 116 0.48 15.09 9.89
C LEU A 116 1.18 15.18 11.24
N SER A 117 0.95 16.27 11.99
CA SER A 117 1.38 16.35 13.39
C SER A 117 0.82 15.23 14.22
N HIS A 118 -0.47 14.88 14.11
CA HIS A 118 -1.05 13.77 14.85
C HIS A 118 -0.55 12.40 14.39
N PHE A 119 -0.27 12.18 13.11
CA PHE A 119 0.28 10.94 12.59
C PHE A 119 1.75 10.77 13.02
N LEU A 120 2.56 11.83 12.87
CA LEU A 120 3.94 11.88 13.36
C LEU A 120 4.02 11.83 14.89
N ARG A 121 3.02 12.37 15.60
CA ARG A 121 2.92 12.26 17.06
C ARG A 121 2.38 10.91 17.50
N ALA A 122 1.48 10.26 16.74
CA ALA A 122 1.01 8.91 17.03
C ALA A 122 2.08 7.86 16.74
N THR A 123 2.94 8.08 15.74
CA THR A 123 4.16 7.30 15.56
C THR A 123 5.15 7.62 16.69
N HIS A 124 5.32 8.88 17.10
CA HIS A 124 6.16 9.21 18.27
C HIS A 124 5.64 8.60 19.59
N ASP A 125 4.33 8.60 19.83
CA ASP A 125 3.68 8.16 21.07
C ASP A 125 3.56 6.62 21.14
N ARG A 126 3.42 5.92 19.99
CA ARG A 126 3.52 4.45 19.94
C ARG A 126 4.94 3.93 20.19
N TYR A 127 5.96 4.69 19.81
CA TYR A 127 7.37 4.31 20.03
C TYR A 127 7.94 4.84 21.35
N CYS A 128 7.29 5.81 22.01
CA CYS A 128 7.71 6.29 23.33
C CYS A 128 7.29 5.38 24.51
N PHE A 129 6.35 4.45 24.33
CA PHE A 129 5.94 3.56 25.43
C PHE A 129 6.97 2.45 25.75
N THR A 130 7.99 2.25 24.91
CA THR A 130 9.02 1.21 25.10
C THR A 130 10.40 1.74 25.48
N THR A 131 10.60 3.05 25.66
CA THR A 131 11.93 3.57 26.05
C THR A 131 11.83 4.56 27.19
N MET A 132 11.76 4.05 28.43
CA MET A 132 12.21 4.84 29.57
C MET A 132 13.75 4.93 29.52
N HIS A 133 14.24 6.18 29.61
CA HIS A 133 15.65 6.61 29.67
C HIS A 133 16.29 6.71 28.27
N THR A 134 16.60 7.87 27.70
CA THR A 134 17.43 8.94 28.26
C THR A 134 17.25 10.19 27.40
N LYS A 135 17.16 11.37 28.02
CA LYS A 135 17.15 12.68 27.35
C LYS A 135 18.44 12.90 26.56
N ARG A 136 18.35 13.03 25.24
CA ARG A 136 19.20 13.94 24.45
C ARG A 136 18.39 14.54 23.32
N THR A 137 18.01 15.79 23.54
CA THR A 137 17.57 16.75 22.53
C THR A 137 18.76 17.11 21.64
N THR A 138 18.77 16.68 20.37
CA THR A 138 19.54 17.35 19.32
C THR A 138 18.89 17.11 17.96
N SER A 139 18.40 18.21 17.37
CA SER A 139 18.44 18.51 15.93
C SER A 139 17.86 17.47 14.95
N TYR A 140 16.59 17.08 15.11
CA TYR A 140 15.81 16.45 14.03
C TYR A 140 14.86 17.45 13.32
N GLY A 141 14.63 18.63 13.91
CA GLY A 141 13.76 19.67 13.36
C GLY A 141 14.23 20.23 12.02
N ASP A 142 15.54 20.38 11.84
CA ASP A 142 16.10 20.97 10.61
C ASP A 142 16.14 20.00 9.41
N ARG A 143 15.99 18.69 9.65
CA ARG A 143 15.92 17.69 8.56
C ARG A 143 14.51 17.43 8.06
N LEU A 144 13.47 17.83 8.80
CA LEU A 144 12.09 17.74 8.33
C LEU A 144 11.80 18.77 7.23
N VAL A 145 12.44 19.94 7.29
CA VAL A 145 12.33 21.00 6.26
C VAL A 145 12.81 20.51 4.89
N LEU A 146 13.72 19.54 4.84
CA LEU A 146 14.19 18.92 3.60
C LEU A 146 13.26 17.82 3.07
N ILE A 147 12.47 17.17 3.94
CA ILE A 147 11.47 16.17 3.52
C ILE A 147 10.26 16.86 2.89
N GLU A 148 9.83 18.00 3.43
CA GLU A 148 8.81 18.85 2.80
C GLU A 148 9.27 19.43 1.46
N GLN A 149 10.57 19.74 1.32
CA GLN A 149 11.13 20.25 0.06
C GLN A 149 11.26 19.16 -1.03
N ASN A 150 11.48 17.89 -0.65
CA ASN A 150 11.64 16.78 -1.59
C ASN A 150 10.34 16.02 -1.92
N ILE A 151 9.28 16.20 -1.12
CA ILE A 151 7.89 15.82 -1.50
C ILE A 151 7.18 17.01 -2.16
N LYS A 152 7.92 17.91 -2.81
CA LYS A 152 7.39 18.56 -4.01
C LYS A 152 7.31 17.48 -5.08
N ILE A 153 6.17 16.77 -5.14
CA ILE A 153 5.71 16.11 -6.36
C ILE A 153 6.00 17.12 -7.48
N HIS A 154 6.94 16.81 -8.37
CA HIS A 154 7.45 17.73 -9.40
C HIS A 154 6.35 18.67 -9.88
N SER A 155 6.35 19.87 -9.27
CA SER A 155 5.45 20.95 -9.61
C SER A 155 6.10 21.55 -10.84
N ASP A 156 5.76 21.00 -11.99
CA ASP A 156 5.60 21.88 -13.15
C ASP A 156 4.61 22.96 -12.71
N GLY A 157 5.00 24.22 -12.91
CA GLY A 157 4.37 25.40 -12.35
C GLY A 157 2.99 25.72 -12.90
N ASN A 158 2.07 24.76 -12.86
CA ASN A 158 0.65 24.99 -13.05
C ASN A 158 -0.06 24.52 -11.78
N ASN A 159 -0.54 25.49 -11.00
CA ASN A 159 -1.24 25.28 -9.74
C ASN A 159 -2.60 24.61 -10.02
N SER A 160 -2.63 23.30 -10.26
CA SER A 160 -3.87 22.52 -10.30
C SER A 160 -4.29 22.26 -8.86
N ASP A 161 -5.01 23.20 -8.26
CA ASP A 161 -5.76 22.94 -7.03
C ASP A 161 -6.66 21.72 -7.28
N PHE A 162 -6.45 20.64 -6.54
CA PHE A 162 -7.31 19.45 -6.59
C PHE A 162 -8.79 19.87 -6.45
N PRO A 163 -9.74 19.30 -7.22
CA PRO A 163 -11.09 19.82 -7.26
C PRO A 163 -11.74 19.72 -5.89
N LYS A 164 -12.24 20.87 -5.41
CA LYS A 164 -12.79 21.02 -4.07
C LYS A 164 -13.87 19.96 -3.78
N LEU A 165 -13.69 19.23 -2.68
CA LEU A 165 -14.71 18.29 -2.20
C LEU A 165 -15.86 19.02 -1.52
N SER A 166 -17.09 18.55 -1.75
CA SER A 166 -18.26 19.05 -1.04
C SER A 166 -18.30 18.56 0.42
N ALA A 167 -19.08 19.22 1.27
CA ALA A 167 -19.28 18.78 2.66
C ALA A 167 -19.91 17.37 2.75
N SER A 168 -20.81 17.02 1.81
CA SER A 168 -21.40 15.69 1.76
C SER A 168 -20.38 14.63 1.35
N GLN A 169 -19.50 14.93 0.40
CA GLN A 169 -18.39 14.04 0.01
C GLN A 169 -17.43 13.82 1.19
N LEU A 170 -17.01 14.90 1.88
CA LEU A 170 -16.14 14.79 3.06
C LEU A 170 -16.77 13.96 4.18
N SER A 171 -18.08 14.12 4.44
CA SER A 171 -18.79 13.29 5.42
C SER A 171 -18.87 11.82 5.00
N ALA A 172 -19.11 11.54 3.72
CA ALA A 172 -19.12 10.18 3.20
C ALA A 172 -17.73 9.52 3.27
N ILE A 173 -16.67 10.27 2.96
CA ILE A 173 -15.28 9.84 3.07
C ILE A 173 -14.91 9.54 4.53
N ASP A 174 -15.28 10.40 5.48
CA ASP A 174 -15.04 10.16 6.92
C ASP A 174 -15.76 8.90 7.41
N LYS A 175 -17.01 8.68 7.00
CA LYS A 175 -17.76 7.45 7.32
C LYS A 175 -17.08 6.20 6.74
N LEU A 176 -16.63 6.28 5.49
CA LEU A 176 -15.90 5.19 4.82
C LEU A 176 -14.57 4.92 5.54
N GLN A 177 -13.79 5.96 5.86
CA GLN A 177 -12.54 5.84 6.60
C GLN A 177 -12.71 5.10 7.92
N ARG A 178 -13.71 5.47 8.74
CA ARG A 178 -13.97 4.81 10.02
C ARG A 178 -14.29 3.33 9.85
N ARG A 179 -15.12 2.97 8.87
CA ARG A 179 -15.45 1.57 8.57
C ARG A 179 -14.21 0.78 8.16
N THR A 180 -13.42 1.34 7.23
CA THR A 180 -12.16 0.73 6.77
C THR A 180 -11.18 0.53 7.93
N MET A 181 -11.04 1.51 8.83
CA MET A 181 -10.15 1.40 9.99
C MET A 181 -10.56 0.30 10.97
N ILE A 182 -11.86 0.08 11.19
CA ILE A 182 -12.35 -1.03 12.02
C ILE A 182 -11.95 -2.37 11.40
N GLU A 183 -12.15 -2.54 10.09
CA GLU A 183 -11.74 -3.78 9.38
C GLU A 183 -10.22 -3.98 9.40
N GLU A 184 -9.43 -2.90 9.28
CA GLU A 184 -7.97 -2.96 9.46
C GLU A 184 -7.56 -3.41 10.86
N GLU A 185 -8.23 -2.93 11.91
CA GLU A 185 -7.96 -3.33 13.29
C GLU A 185 -8.27 -4.81 13.50
N MET A 186 -9.38 -5.30 12.95
CA MET A 186 -9.73 -6.73 12.98
C MET A 186 -8.68 -7.60 12.29
N LEU A 187 -8.27 -7.25 11.07
CA LEU A 187 -7.23 -7.98 10.33
C LEU A 187 -5.85 -7.90 11.03
N THR A 188 -5.52 -6.75 11.63
CA THR A 188 -4.28 -6.59 12.40
C THR A 188 -4.27 -7.48 13.62
N ALA A 189 -5.39 -7.56 14.36
CA ALA A 189 -5.51 -8.42 15.53
C ALA A 189 -5.41 -9.91 15.14
N GLN A 190 -6.02 -10.32 14.02
CA GLN A 190 -5.88 -11.67 13.48
C GLN A 190 -4.42 -12.00 13.14
N MET A 191 -3.70 -11.09 12.48
CA MET A 191 -2.30 -11.30 12.13
C MET A 191 -1.40 -11.37 13.38
N ALA A 192 -1.66 -10.54 14.39
CA ALA A 192 -0.94 -10.58 15.66
C ALA A 192 -1.14 -11.92 16.41
N SER A 193 -2.38 -12.40 16.47
CA SER A 193 -2.70 -13.72 17.04
C SER A 193 -1.99 -14.85 16.29
N LEU A 194 -1.94 -14.78 14.96
CA LEU A 194 -1.21 -15.74 14.14
C LEU A 194 0.29 -15.73 14.43
N GLN A 195 0.91 -14.53 14.53
CA GLN A 195 2.32 -14.39 14.87
C GLN A 195 2.62 -14.91 16.28
N GLN A 196 1.74 -14.65 17.24
CA GLN A 196 1.86 -15.21 18.60
C GLN A 196 1.82 -16.74 18.56
N HIS A 197 0.84 -17.33 17.86
CA HIS A 197 0.75 -18.79 17.73
C HIS A 197 1.99 -19.40 17.04
N MET A 198 2.56 -18.71 16.04
CA MET A 198 3.80 -19.11 15.40
C MET A 198 5.00 -19.07 16.34
N ALA A 199 5.10 -18.04 17.18
CA ALA A 199 6.18 -17.89 18.17
C ALA A 199 6.04 -18.89 19.33
N ASP A 200 4.80 -19.22 19.71
CA ASP A 200 4.47 -20.19 20.75
C ASP A 200 4.70 -21.64 20.29
N MET A 201 4.90 -21.89 18.98
CA MET A 201 5.28 -23.22 18.52
C MET A 201 6.63 -23.63 19.13
N PRO A 202 6.69 -24.72 19.91
CA PRO A 202 7.89 -25.08 20.63
C PRO A 202 8.97 -25.55 19.66
N LEU A 203 9.91 -24.64 19.35
CA LEU A 203 11.05 -24.87 18.47
C LEU A 203 11.82 -26.15 18.82
N ALA A 204 11.93 -26.45 20.11
CA ALA A 204 12.56 -27.68 20.60
C ALA A 204 11.79 -28.96 20.21
N LEU A 205 10.46 -28.94 20.18
CA LEU A 205 9.68 -30.11 19.73
C LEU A 205 9.71 -30.25 18.22
N ILE A 206 9.75 -29.14 17.48
CA ILE A 206 9.97 -29.14 16.04
C ILE A 206 11.32 -29.77 15.74
N ALA A 207 12.39 -29.30 16.39
CA ALA A 207 13.75 -29.84 16.23
C ALA A 207 13.83 -31.33 16.59
N ARG A 208 13.17 -31.77 17.66
CA ARG A 208 13.09 -33.18 18.05
C ARG A 208 12.31 -34.05 17.04
N GLY A 209 11.36 -33.45 16.34
CA GLY A 209 10.58 -34.11 15.28
C GLY A 209 11.26 -34.13 13.91
N LEU A 210 12.43 -33.51 13.75
CA LEU A 210 13.18 -33.55 12.50
C LEU A 210 13.84 -34.91 12.30
N SER A 211 13.77 -35.44 11.07
CA SER A 211 14.58 -36.59 10.70
C SER A 211 16.07 -36.20 10.63
N PRO A 212 17.02 -37.16 10.59
CA PRO A 212 18.45 -36.88 10.35
C PRO A 212 18.72 -36.13 9.04
N ARG A 213 17.74 -36.05 8.12
CA ARG A 213 17.80 -35.28 6.86
C ARG A 213 17.19 -33.87 7.00
N HIS A 214 16.88 -33.42 8.22
CA HIS A 214 16.20 -32.15 8.50
C HIS A 214 14.79 -32.05 7.88
N GLU A 215 14.13 -33.20 7.66
CA GLU A 215 12.77 -33.22 7.16
C GLU A 215 11.78 -33.05 8.31
N LEU A 216 10.78 -32.19 8.11
CA LEU A 216 9.70 -31.96 9.07
C LEU A 216 8.82 -33.20 9.19
N ASN A 217 8.56 -33.64 10.43
CA ASN A 217 7.52 -34.62 10.70
C ASN A 217 6.17 -34.14 10.08
N PRO A 218 5.37 -35.05 9.47
CA PRO A 218 4.05 -34.76 8.94
C PRO A 218 3.14 -33.90 9.84
N ASP A 219 3.16 -34.10 11.16
CA ASP A 219 2.35 -33.33 12.11
C ASP A 219 2.79 -31.87 12.21
N VAL A 220 4.11 -31.63 12.23
CA VAL A 220 4.67 -30.27 12.21
C VAL A 220 4.37 -29.59 10.87
N LYS A 221 4.53 -30.32 9.76
CA LYS A 221 4.19 -29.83 8.42
C LYS A 221 2.71 -29.45 8.31
N LYS A 222 1.81 -30.25 8.90
CA LYS A 222 0.38 -29.95 8.98
C LYS A 222 0.10 -28.68 9.82
N GLY A 223 0.82 -28.48 10.92
CA GLY A 223 0.74 -27.26 11.72
C GLY A 223 1.13 -26.01 10.93
N LEU A 224 2.28 -26.06 10.25
CA LEU A 224 2.75 -24.99 9.36
C LEU A 224 1.78 -24.71 8.21
N GLY A 225 1.19 -25.75 7.61
CA GLY A 225 0.17 -25.57 6.57
C GLY A 225 -1.08 -24.82 7.05
N LYS A 226 -1.48 -24.97 8.32
CA LYS A 226 -2.58 -24.16 8.88
C LYS A 226 -2.21 -22.69 9.02
N ILE A 227 -0.96 -22.40 9.36
CA ILE A 227 -0.43 -21.03 9.44
C ILE A 227 -0.42 -20.40 8.04
N GLU A 228 0.10 -21.11 7.05
CA GLU A 228 0.08 -20.64 5.64
C GLU A 228 -1.36 -20.39 5.15
N GLN A 229 -2.30 -21.27 5.49
CA GLN A 229 -3.71 -21.07 5.15
C GLN A 229 -4.28 -19.81 5.84
N ALA A 230 -3.95 -19.55 7.09
CA ALA A 230 -4.40 -18.35 7.80
C ALA A 230 -3.77 -17.07 7.21
N MET A 231 -2.48 -17.11 6.84
CA MET A 231 -1.81 -16.02 6.12
C MET A 231 -2.48 -15.75 4.77
N HIS A 232 -2.86 -16.81 4.05
CA HIS A 232 -3.54 -16.71 2.74
C HIS A 232 -4.88 -15.99 2.87
N SER A 233 -5.70 -16.41 3.83
CA SER A 233 -6.98 -15.74 4.13
C SER A 233 -6.78 -14.27 4.52
N ALA A 234 -5.84 -13.97 5.42
CA ALA A 234 -5.57 -12.61 5.85
C ALA A 234 -5.11 -11.70 4.69
N MET A 235 -4.24 -12.21 3.81
CA MET A 235 -3.83 -11.48 2.61
C MET A 235 -5.00 -11.23 1.66
N HIS A 236 -5.82 -12.25 1.41
CA HIS A 236 -7.01 -12.14 0.57
C HIS A 236 -7.99 -11.08 1.11
N ASP A 237 -8.27 -11.11 2.42
CA ASP A 237 -9.21 -10.17 3.03
C ASP A 237 -8.66 -8.74 3.05
N ALA A 238 -7.34 -8.58 3.25
CA ALA A 238 -6.68 -7.29 3.13
C ALA A 238 -6.71 -6.74 1.69
N ASP A 239 -6.52 -7.58 0.67
CA ASP A 239 -6.63 -7.18 -0.74
C ASP A 239 -8.05 -6.78 -1.12
N ASN A 240 -9.06 -7.50 -0.64
CA ASN A 240 -10.46 -7.11 -0.80
C ASN A 240 -10.75 -5.76 -0.13
N LEU A 241 -10.25 -5.54 1.09
CA LEU A 241 -10.43 -4.28 1.79
C LEU A 241 -9.79 -3.10 1.01
N ARG A 242 -8.59 -3.29 0.46
CA ARG A 242 -7.93 -2.28 -0.39
C ARG A 242 -8.79 -1.96 -1.62
N LEU A 243 -9.21 -2.99 -2.35
CA LEU A 243 -9.96 -2.82 -3.59
C LEU A 243 -11.33 -2.20 -3.35
N ASN A 244 -12.06 -2.66 -2.34
CA ASN A 244 -13.37 -2.11 -1.98
C ASN A 244 -13.23 -0.67 -1.51
N THR A 245 -12.19 -0.33 -0.75
CA THR A 245 -11.95 1.06 -0.34
C THR A 245 -11.76 1.98 -1.55
N VAL A 246 -10.96 1.58 -2.55
CA VAL A 246 -10.78 2.37 -3.78
C VAL A 246 -12.09 2.47 -4.57
N LYS A 247 -12.82 1.36 -4.73
CA LYS A 247 -14.13 1.35 -5.42
C LYS A 247 -15.12 2.30 -4.76
N GLU A 248 -15.26 2.25 -3.44
CA GLU A 248 -16.18 3.12 -2.69
C GLU A 248 -15.73 4.58 -2.70
N LEU A 249 -14.41 4.85 -2.64
CA LEU A 249 -13.88 6.21 -2.83
C LEU A 249 -14.26 6.77 -4.20
N CYS A 250 -14.05 6.02 -5.27
CA CYS A 250 -14.40 6.45 -6.63
C CYS A 250 -15.92 6.67 -6.82
N LYS A 251 -16.78 6.00 -6.04
CA LYS A 251 -18.23 6.27 -6.04
C LYS A 251 -18.62 7.56 -5.32
N ILE A 252 -17.83 8.01 -4.34
CA ILE A 252 -18.07 9.25 -3.61
C ILE A 252 -17.56 10.46 -4.40
N LEU A 253 -16.43 10.29 -5.09
CA LEU A 253 -15.79 11.32 -5.90
C LEU A 253 -16.52 11.50 -7.24
N LYS A 254 -16.53 12.72 -7.77
CA LYS A 254 -16.91 12.96 -9.17
C LYS A 254 -15.84 12.40 -10.12
N PRO A 255 -16.15 12.13 -11.40
CA PRO A 255 -15.19 11.53 -12.34
C PRO A 255 -13.83 12.26 -12.38
N LEU A 256 -13.83 13.59 -12.51
CA LEU A 256 -12.59 14.38 -12.49
C LEU A 256 -11.82 14.29 -11.16
N GLN A 257 -12.52 14.31 -10.01
CA GLN A 257 -11.88 14.16 -8.69
C GLN A 257 -11.25 12.79 -8.52
N ALA A 258 -11.94 11.74 -8.97
CA ALA A 258 -11.43 10.38 -8.95
C ALA A 258 -10.21 10.22 -9.88
N LEU A 259 -10.27 10.81 -11.08
CA LEU A 259 -9.16 10.84 -12.04
C LEU A 259 -7.90 11.43 -11.39
N GLU A 260 -8.00 12.64 -10.84
CA GLU A 260 -6.87 13.32 -10.20
C GLU A 260 -6.36 12.58 -8.97
N TYR A 261 -7.25 12.01 -8.17
CA TYR A 261 -6.88 11.19 -7.03
C TYR A 261 -6.06 9.95 -7.46
N ILE A 262 -6.49 9.23 -8.50
CA ILE A 262 -5.78 8.05 -9.01
C ILE A 262 -4.44 8.45 -9.63
N ILE A 263 -4.36 9.58 -10.34
CA ILE A 263 -3.08 10.13 -10.84
C ILE A 263 -2.11 10.35 -9.67
N ALA A 264 -2.55 11.03 -8.60
CA ALA A 264 -1.73 11.28 -7.43
C ALA A 264 -1.31 9.99 -6.73
N ALA A 265 -2.22 9.02 -6.59
CA ALA A 265 -1.92 7.72 -5.97
C ALA A 265 -0.86 6.93 -6.75
N LYS A 266 -0.96 6.91 -8.09
CA LYS A 266 0.03 6.26 -8.96
C LYS A 266 1.38 6.96 -8.91
N LYS A 267 1.40 8.30 -8.98
CA LYS A 267 2.63 9.11 -8.81
C LYS A 267 3.32 8.79 -7.49
N LEU A 268 2.58 8.77 -6.38
CA LEU A 268 3.12 8.44 -5.06
C LEU A 268 3.71 7.02 -5.04
N ARG A 269 2.98 6.03 -5.57
CA ARG A 269 3.44 4.63 -5.62
C ARG A 269 4.73 4.47 -6.41
N LEU A 270 4.80 5.06 -7.60
CA LEU A 270 5.99 4.99 -8.47
C LEU A 270 7.18 5.75 -7.87
N CYS A 271 6.92 6.88 -7.21
CA CYS A 271 7.95 7.65 -6.48
C CYS A 271 8.56 6.84 -5.33
N ILE A 272 7.73 6.20 -4.51
CA ILE A 272 8.20 5.32 -3.42
C ILE A 272 9.09 4.20 -3.96
N GLN A 273 8.70 3.57 -5.08
CA GLN A 273 9.48 2.50 -5.68
C GLN A 273 10.83 3.01 -6.20
N SER A 274 10.83 4.09 -6.98
CA SER A 274 12.05 4.65 -7.55
C SER A 274 13.02 5.15 -6.46
N TRP A 275 12.51 5.78 -5.41
CA TRP A 275 13.32 6.15 -4.25
C TRP A 275 13.87 4.93 -3.50
N GLY A 276 13.07 3.88 -3.32
CA GLY A 276 13.51 2.63 -2.72
C GLY A 276 14.65 1.96 -3.50
N ILE A 277 14.53 1.91 -4.84
CA ILE A 277 15.57 1.36 -5.72
C ILE A 277 16.87 2.15 -5.59
N GLN A 278 16.78 3.48 -5.57
CA GLN A 278 17.95 4.35 -5.42
C GLN A 278 18.65 4.10 -4.07
N ARG A 279 17.88 4.06 -2.98
CA ARG A 279 18.40 3.83 -1.64
C ARG A 279 19.08 2.47 -1.51
N ASP A 280 18.47 1.41 -2.05
CA ASP A 280 19.02 0.06 -1.99
C ASP A 280 20.34 -0.02 -2.78
N ARG A 281 20.46 0.66 -3.93
CA ARG A 281 21.71 0.75 -4.70
C ARG A 281 22.82 1.46 -3.93
N GLU A 282 22.49 2.54 -3.21
CA GLU A 282 23.46 3.29 -2.41
C GLU A 282 24.01 2.48 -1.22
N HIS A 283 23.18 1.62 -0.60
CA HIS A 283 23.58 0.83 0.57
C HIS A 283 24.19 -0.53 0.22
N HIS A 284 23.95 -1.06 -0.98
CA HIS A 284 24.56 -2.30 -1.49
C HIS A 284 25.80 -2.05 -2.38
N GLY A 285 26.26 -0.79 -2.45
CA GLY A 285 27.41 -0.34 -3.24
C GLY A 285 28.75 -0.35 -2.51
N ASP A 286 28.93 -1.17 -1.46
CA ASP A 286 30.23 -1.45 -0.79
C ASP A 286 30.61 -2.94 -0.93
#